data_AF-A0A816GHT7-F1
#
_entry.id   AF-A0A816GHT7-F1
#
_cell.length_a   1.000
_cell.length_b   1.000
_cell.length_c   1.000
_cell.angle_alpha   90.00
_cell.angle_beta   90.00
_cell.angle_gamma   90.00
#
_symmetry.space_group_name_H-M   'P 1'
#
loop_
_entity.id
_entity.type
_entity.pdbx_description
1 polymer ?
#
loop_
_entity_poly.entity_id
_entity_poly.type
_entity_poly.pdbx_seq_one_letter_code
_entity_poly.pdbx_strand_id
1 'polypeptide(L)'
;QVLDPSVIQAVIHFYEQDWISRVSPNKSDVILIKQQPIPKRFMLLTIGEAFEEFKKDFPQYVIGRSKFFSLKPRYVYTIST
;
A
#
# COMPACT_ATOMS: atom_id res chain seq x y z
N GLN A 1 7.20 -13.92 13.56
CA GLN A 1 6.10 -13.40 14.38
C GLN A 1 4.87 -13.28 13.50
N VAL A 2 3.75 -13.88 13.89
CA VAL A 2 2.47 -13.73 13.16
C VAL A 2 1.97 -12.32 13.44
N LEU A 3 1.75 -11.54 12.37
CA LEU A 3 1.22 -10.19 12.50
C LEU A 3 -0.28 -10.25 12.70
N ASP A 4 -0.80 -9.40 13.57
CA ASP A 4 -2.23 -9.27 13.80
C ASP A 4 -2.95 -8.94 12.48
N PRO A 5 -4.06 -9.64 12.14
CA PRO A 5 -4.82 -9.35 10.93
C PRO A 5 -5.28 -7.90 10.80
N SER A 6 -5.56 -7.22 11.92
CA SER A 6 -5.94 -5.81 11.94
C SER A 6 -4.82 -4.90 11.43
N VAL A 7 -3.56 -5.19 11.77
CA VAL A 7 -2.39 -4.45 11.28
C VAL A 7 -2.23 -4.64 9.78
N ILE A 8 -2.42 -5.87 9.29
CA ILE A 8 -2.35 -6.18 7.86
C ILE A 8 -3.42 -5.37 7.10
N GLN A 9 -4.65 -5.36 7.59
CA GLN A 9 -5.75 -4.63 6.97
C GLN A 9 -5.53 -3.11 7.01
N ALA A 10 -4.98 -2.58 8.12
CA ALA A 10 -4.63 -1.17 8.24
C ALA A 10 -3.57 -0.76 7.22
N VAL A 11 -2.51 -1.56 7.08
CA VAL A 11 -1.44 -1.29 6.08
C VAL A 11 -1.98 -1.32 4.65
N ILE A 12 -2.84 -2.29 4.32
CA ILE A 12 -3.47 -2.39 2.99
C ILE A 12 -4.32 -1.14 2.71
N HIS A 13 -5.24 -0.79 3.61
CA HIS A 13 -6.07 0.41 3.46
C HIS A 13 -5.26 1.69 3.40
N PHE A 14 -4.15 1.76 4.14
CA PHE A 14 -3.24 2.91 4.10
C PHE A 14 -2.63 3.09 2.70
N TYR A 15 -2.16 2.01 2.08
CA TYR A 15 -1.64 2.07 0.70
C TYR A 15 -2.71 2.51 -0.32
N GLU A 16 -3.99 2.29 -0.04
CA GLU A 16 -5.11 2.65 -0.90
C GLU A 16 -5.63 4.07 -0.70
N GLN A 17 -5.10 4.82 0.26
CA GLN A 17 -5.47 6.22 0.44
C GLN A 17 -4.98 7.05 -0.75
N ASP A 18 -5.81 7.97 -1.24
CA ASP A 18 -5.52 8.78 -2.44
C ASP A 18 -4.34 9.76 -2.26
N TRP A 19 -3.97 10.04 -1.01
CA TRP A 19 -2.79 10.83 -0.66
C TRP A 19 -1.51 9.98 -0.52
N ILE A 20 -1.63 8.64 -0.46
CA ILE A 20 -0.51 7.70 -0.45
C ILE A 20 -0.24 7.14 -1.85
N SER A 21 -1.28 6.80 -2.59
CA SER A 21 -1.18 6.34 -3.97
C SER A 21 -2.41 6.80 -4.76
N ARG A 22 -2.31 6.94 -6.07
CA ARG A 22 -3.45 7.29 -6.93
C ARG A 22 -3.75 6.19 -7.93
N VAL A 23 -5.04 5.98 -8.18
CA VAL A 23 -5.52 5.11 -9.26
C VAL A 23 -5.00 5.63 -10.61
N SER A 24 -4.57 4.73 -11.49
CA SER A 24 -4.19 5.08 -12.85
C SER A 24 -5.38 5.75 -13.58
N PRO A 25 -5.20 6.88 -14.26
CA PRO A 25 -6.24 7.46 -15.09
C PRO A 25 -6.53 6.61 -16.34
N ASN A 26 -5.62 5.70 -16.71
CA ASN A 26 -5.78 4.84 -17.87
C ASN A 26 -6.65 3.62 -17.53
N LYS A 27 -7.79 3.46 -18.21
CA LYS A 27 -8.72 2.33 -18.00
C LYS A 27 -8.12 0.96 -18.34
N SER A 28 -7.07 0.93 -19.17
CA SER A 28 -6.34 -0.30 -19.51
C SER A 28 -5.32 -0.70 -18.44
N ASP A 29 -5.01 0.18 -17.49
CA ASP A 29 -4.13 -0.13 -16.36
C ASP A 29 -4.88 -0.88 -15.27
N VAL A 30 -5.16 -2.14 -15.56
CA VAL A 30 -5.81 -3.08 -14.65
C VAL A 30 -4.95 -4.33 -14.48
N ILE A 31 -5.01 -4.95 -13.31
CA ILE A 31 -4.46 -6.29 -13.05
C ILE A 31 -5.58 -7.22 -12.61
N LEU A 32 -5.49 -8.50 -12.97
CA LEU A 32 -6.46 -9.51 -12.55
C LEU A 32 -6.01 -10.13 -11.23
N ILE A 33 -6.81 -9.97 -10.18
CA ILE A 33 -6.63 -10.65 -8.90
C ILE A 33 -7.87 -11.51 -8.65
N LYS A 34 -7.68 -12.83 -8.56
CA LYS A 34 -8.80 -13.79 -8.44
C LYS A 34 -9.89 -13.57 -9.50
N GLN A 35 -9.46 -13.33 -10.76
CA GLN A 35 -10.33 -13.04 -11.91
C GLN A 35 -11.11 -11.71 -11.83
N GLN A 36 -10.86 -10.88 -10.82
CA GLN A 36 -11.44 -9.55 -10.73
C GLN A 36 -10.46 -8.50 -11.27
N PRO A 37 -10.88 -7.61 -12.18
CA PRO A 37 -10.05 -6.51 -12.64
C PRO A 37 -9.93 -5.46 -11.53
N ILE A 38 -8.69 -5.21 -11.09
CA ILE A 38 -8.36 -4.18 -10.10
C ILE A 38 -7.48 -3.12 -10.78
N PRO A 39 -7.85 -1.83 -10.73
CA PRO A 39 -7.05 -0.79 -11.36
C PRO A 39 -5.71 -0.63 -10.64
N LYS A 40 -4.64 -0.39 -11.40
CA LYS A 40 -3.33 -0.10 -10.83
C LYS A 40 -3.40 1.21 -10.05
N ARG A 41 -2.64 1.29 -8.96
CA ARG A 41 -2.38 2.52 -8.21
C ARG A 41 -0.88 2.80 -8.24
N PHE A 42 -0.50 4.07 -8.26
CA PHE A 42 0.88 4.52 -8.23
C PHE A 42 1.11 5.33 -6.97
N MET A 43 2.11 4.97 -6.18
CA MET A 43 2.45 5.70 -4.96
C MET A 43 2.82 7.15 -5.27
N LEU A 44 2.40 8.06 -4.40
CA LEU A 44 2.78 9.48 -4.41
C LEU A 44 4.01 9.75 -3.55
N LEU A 45 4.33 8.82 -2.65
CA LEU A 45 5.46 8.87 -1.73
C LEU A 45 6.41 7.69 -1.98
N THR A 46 7.68 7.83 -1.61
CA THR A 46 8.57 6.68 -1.51
C THR A 46 8.10 5.72 -0.41
N ILE A 47 8.55 4.46 -0.44
CA ILE A 47 8.27 3.49 0.64
C ILE A 47 8.78 3.99 2.00
N GLY A 48 9.85 4.79 2.03
CA GLY A 48 10.38 5.36 3.27
C GLY A 48 9.43 6.39 3.86
N GLU A 49 9.04 7.37 3.06
CA GLU A 49 8.11 8.43 3.49
C GLU A 49 6.75 7.84 3.90
N ALA A 50 6.18 6.94 3.08
CA ALA A 50 4.93 6.28 3.40
C ALA A 50 4.99 5.48 4.71
N PHE A 51 6.13 4.87 5.03
CA PHE A 51 6.31 4.14 6.29
C PHE A 51 6.34 5.10 7.50
N GLU A 52 7.00 6.26 7.36
CA GLU A 52 7.01 7.26 8.42
C GLU A 52 5.61 7.87 8.62
N GLU A 53 4.86 8.15 7.55
CA GLU A 53 3.46 8.59 7.65
C GLU A 53 2.57 7.53 8.31
N PHE A 54 2.72 6.25 7.95
CA PHE A 54 1.97 5.16 8.58
C PHE A 54 2.18 5.10 10.10
N LYS A 55 3.43 5.28 10.57
CA LYS A 55 3.74 5.29 12.00
C LYS A 55 3.15 6.50 12.73
N LYS A 56 3.01 7.64 12.05
CA LYS A 56 2.37 8.84 12.62
C LYS A 56 0.87 8.64 12.77
N ASP A 57 0.22 8.07 11.77
CA ASP A 57 -1.24 7.84 11.76
C ASP A 57 -1.66 6.67 12.66
N PHE A 58 -0.79 5.66 12.79
CA PHE A 58 -1.07 4.44 13.54
C PHE A 58 0.05 4.06 14.52
N PRO A 59 0.34 4.90 15.54
CA PRO A 59 1.44 4.67 16.47
C PRO A 59 1.30 3.40 17.32
N GLN A 60 0.07 2.87 17.45
CA GLN A 60 -0.22 1.62 18.15
C GLN A 60 0.24 0.36 17.39
N TYR A 61 0.47 0.45 16.08
CA TYR A 61 0.84 -0.71 15.26
C TYR A 61 2.36 -0.87 15.16
N VAL A 62 2.87 -1.92 15.78
CA VAL A 62 4.30 -2.27 15.73
C VAL A 62 4.58 -3.10 14.47
N ILE A 63 5.15 -2.46 13.45
CA ILE A 63 5.55 -3.11 12.20
C ILE A 63 6.90 -2.58 11.70
N GLY A 64 7.76 -3.48 11.23
CA GLY A 64 9.04 -3.11 10.61
C GLY A 64 8.89 -2.74 9.13
N ARG A 65 9.77 -1.86 8.63
CA ARG A 65 9.75 -1.34 7.25
C ARG A 65 9.72 -2.42 6.17
N SER A 66 10.55 -3.47 6.30
CA SER A 66 10.57 -4.58 5.34
C SER A 66 9.22 -5.33 5.29
N LYS A 67 8.57 -5.47 6.45
CA LYS A 67 7.27 -6.14 6.52
C LYS A 67 6.15 -5.25 6.01
N PHE A 68 6.17 -3.96 6.33
CA PHE A 68 5.30 -2.94 5.73
C PHE A 68 5.37 -2.98 4.20
N PHE A 69 6.57 -2.94 3.64
CA PHE A 69 6.79 -3.07 2.19
C PHE A 69 6.22 -4.37 1.62
N SER A 70 6.41 -5.51 2.31
CA SER A 70 5.89 -6.80 1.86
C SER A 70 4.36 -6.89 1.84
N LEU A 71 3.67 -6.06 2.62
CA LEU A 71 2.20 -6.00 2.69
C LEU A 71 1.60 -5.06 1.64
N LYS A 72 2.42 -4.32 0.90
CA LYS A 72 1.97 -3.48 -0.21
C LYS A 72 1.14 -4.31 -1.20
N PRO A 73 -0.10 -3.91 -1.53
CA PRO A 73 -0.90 -4.66 -2.47
C PRO A 73 -0.23 -4.75 -3.85
N ARG A 74 -0.51 -5.84 -4.57
CA ARG A 74 0.12 -6.11 -5.88
C ARG A 74 -0.25 -5.07 -6.95
N TYR A 75 -1.40 -4.43 -6.82
CA TYR A 75 -1.86 -3.35 -7.71
C TYR A 75 -1.27 -1.99 -7.35
N VAL A 76 -0.54 -1.85 -6.25
CA VAL A 76 0.12 -0.59 -5.87
C VAL A 76 1.57 -0.62 -6.31
N TYR A 77 1.95 0.26 -7.22
CA TYR A 77 3.29 0.37 -7.80
C TYR A 77 4.06 1.50 -7.13
N THR A 78 5.33 1.24 -6.83
CA THR A 78 6.24 2.25 -6.25
C THR A 78 6.69 3.23 -7.31
N ILE A 79 7.03 4.45 -6.90
CA ILE A 79 7.75 5.40 -7.75
C ILE A 79 9.10 4.75 -8.10
N SER A 80 9.43 4.68 -9.39
CA SER A 80 10.81 4.39 -9.79
C SER A 80 11.63 5.63 -9.46
N THR A 81 12.46 5.55 -8.43
CA THR A 81 13.61 6.45 -8.27
C THR A 81 14.59 6.26 -9.41
#